data_AF-A0A1S1R270-F1
#
_entry.id   AF-A0A1S1R270-F1
#
_cell.length_a   1.000
_cell.length_b   1.000
_cell.length_c   1.000
_cell.angle_alpha   90.00
_cell.angle_beta   90.00
_cell.angle_gamma   90.00
#
_symmetry.space_group_name_H-M   'P 1'
#
loop_
_entity.id
_entity.type
_entity.pdbx_description
1 polymer ?
#
loop_
_entity_poly.entity_id
_entity_poly.type
_entity_poly.pdbx_seq_one_letter_code
_entity_poly.pdbx_strand_id
1 'polypeptide(L)'
;MTMSDLPGRQSANGRTIRTARTRWRMRLTGLVLLIVGAVALVPMEGALAADNAFQPTLPGAESAIRAAYAQAFTGGGDQAHALAAVDDGPALAGTLALAAQNFPQAVETAQVTVSNVTFNNLFNAKVRFHITYQGGADFGERDGTAVFVNLKWKVSRETYCTVMGWAGATCPPRAGLPPLNPAAAQNAIRQAYAQAFTGGQDPAVVLAAIEGGQGLAGTLAQAAQNYPDIVASSTVTTSDIVFTDPWHAWVRYHISYQGGGLGSTGTAVISDGHWKVSRATYCSVASLLGAVCPAP
;
A
#
# COMPACT_ATOMS: atom_id res chain seq x y z
N MET A 1 10.03 25.84 66.17
CA MET A 1 10.10 24.48 66.75
C MET A 1 10.13 23.51 65.58
N THR A 2 11.35 23.26 65.09
CA THR A 2 12.14 22.00 65.14
C THR A 2 11.85 21.14 63.91
N MET A 3 12.70 21.19 62.86
CA MET A 3 14.02 20.53 62.70
C MET A 3 13.92 19.00 62.61
N SER A 4 14.32 18.45 61.46
CA SER A 4 15.30 17.35 61.27
C SER A 4 15.18 16.88 59.80
N ASP A 5 16.04 17.33 58.88
CA ASP A 5 17.43 16.93 58.62
C ASP A 5 17.60 15.66 57.75
N LEU A 6 18.29 15.92 56.63
CA LEU A 6 19.00 15.10 55.63
C LEU A 6 20.02 14.11 56.27
N PRO A 7 20.82 13.25 55.57
CA PRO A 7 21.34 13.28 54.17
C PRO A 7 21.33 11.87 53.48
N GLY A 8 21.78 11.56 52.26
CA GLY A 8 22.75 12.10 51.29
C GLY A 8 23.81 11.02 50.96
N ARG A 9 24.00 10.69 49.66
CA ARG A 9 25.21 10.08 49.01
C ARG A 9 24.88 9.83 47.52
N GLN A 10 25.45 10.54 46.53
CA GLN A 10 26.80 10.37 45.90
C GLN A 10 27.18 8.89 45.67
N SER A 11 27.65 8.40 44.52
CA SER A 11 28.54 9.00 43.51
C SER A 11 28.61 8.14 42.24
N ALA A 12 29.02 8.78 41.13
CA ALA A 12 29.92 8.29 40.06
C ALA A 12 29.74 6.89 39.44
N ASN A 13 29.53 6.87 38.12
CA ASN A 13 30.50 6.23 37.22
C ASN A 13 30.34 6.73 35.78
N GLY A 14 31.30 7.54 35.35
CA GLY A 14 31.56 7.81 33.95
C GLY A 14 32.25 6.61 33.30
N ARG A 15 31.83 6.27 32.09
CA ARG A 15 32.65 5.54 31.13
C ARG A 15 32.46 6.14 29.75
N THR A 16 33.39 7.02 29.42
CA THR A 16 33.84 7.33 28.06
C THR A 16 34.16 6.05 27.29
N ILE A 17 33.47 5.81 26.17
CA ILE A 17 33.96 4.90 25.13
C ILE A 17 34.53 5.75 24.01
N ARG A 18 35.86 5.89 24.03
CA ARG A 18 36.65 6.41 22.92
C ARG A 18 37.18 5.23 22.10
N THR A 19 37.15 5.45 20.79
CA THR A 19 38.06 4.96 19.74
C THR A 19 38.07 3.48 19.35
N ALA A 20 37.67 3.23 18.09
CA ALA A 20 38.47 2.47 17.14
C ALA A 20 38.19 2.95 15.71
N ARG A 21 38.94 3.97 15.27
CA ARG A 21 39.08 4.32 13.83
C ARG A 21 40.18 3.44 13.26
N THR A 22 39.81 2.38 12.56
CA THR A 22 40.75 1.55 11.79
C THR A 22 41.06 2.26 10.47
N ARG A 23 42.23 2.93 10.45
CA ARG A 23 42.89 3.42 9.25
C ARG A 23 43.46 2.24 8.48
N TRP A 24 42.88 1.90 7.34
CA TRP A 24 43.55 1.06 6.35
C TRP A 24 44.39 1.96 5.42
N ARG A 25 45.70 1.97 5.69
CA ARG A 25 46.72 2.38 4.72
C ARG A 25 47.24 1.11 4.06
N MET A 26 47.01 0.96 2.77
CA MET A 26 47.91 0.16 1.92
C MET A 26 48.49 1.07 0.85
N ARG A 27 49.79 1.29 0.97
CA ARG A 27 50.68 1.72 -0.11
C ARG A 27 51.11 0.45 -0.84
N LEU A 28 50.97 0.44 -2.15
CA LEU A 28 51.79 -0.33 -3.09
C LEU A 28 52.00 0.62 -4.29
N THR A 29 53.16 1.26 -4.45
CA THR A 29 54.26 0.79 -5.35
C THR A 29 53.67 0.07 -6.56
N GLY A 30 53.57 0.69 -7.73
CA GLY A 30 54.66 1.30 -8.47
C GLY A 30 54.98 0.38 -9.65
N LEU A 31 54.42 0.69 -10.83
CA LEU A 31 54.97 0.25 -12.10
C LEU A 31 54.51 1.22 -13.19
N VAL A 32 55.45 2.07 -13.61
CA VAL A 32 55.37 2.86 -14.83
C VAL A 32 55.76 1.93 -15.96
N LEU A 33 54.83 1.68 -16.90
CA LEU A 33 55.16 1.09 -18.19
C LEU A 33 54.82 2.12 -19.27
N LEU A 34 55.87 2.70 -19.83
CA LEU A 34 55.84 3.49 -21.05
C LEU A 34 55.55 2.54 -22.21
N ILE A 35 54.34 2.64 -22.78
CA ILE A 35 54.06 2.11 -24.11
C ILE A 35 54.04 3.31 -25.06
N VAL A 36 55.13 3.47 -25.80
CA VAL A 36 55.18 4.27 -27.03
C VAL A 36 54.57 3.39 -28.12
N GLY A 37 53.28 3.58 -28.39
CA GLY A 37 52.55 2.93 -29.48
C GLY A 37 52.21 3.96 -30.55
N ALA A 38 52.65 3.71 -31.78
CA ALA A 38 52.46 4.56 -32.94
C ALA A 38 50.97 4.93 -33.17
N VAL A 39 50.72 6.23 -33.34
CA VAL A 39 49.43 6.75 -33.81
C VAL A 39 49.34 6.51 -35.31
N ALA A 40 48.63 5.46 -35.72
CA ALA A 40 48.09 5.40 -37.08
C ALA A 40 46.85 6.31 -37.12
N LEU A 41 46.90 7.34 -37.97
CA LEU A 41 45.73 8.14 -38.35
C LEU A 41 44.77 7.22 -39.11
N VAL A 42 43.75 6.71 -38.42
CA VAL A 42 42.58 6.09 -39.04
C VAL A 42 41.60 7.21 -39.41
N PRO A 43 41.06 7.26 -40.64
CA PRO A 43 40.03 8.23 -41.00
C PRO A 43 38.79 8.05 -40.09
N MET A 44 38.40 9.12 -39.40
CA MET A 44 37.12 9.21 -38.68
C MET A 44 35.98 9.34 -39.69
N GLU A 45 35.55 8.22 -40.25
CA GLU A 45 34.18 8.03 -40.74
C GLU A 45 33.65 6.73 -40.11
N GLY A 46 33.51 6.79 -38.80
CA GLY A 46 32.80 5.79 -38.01
C GLY A 46 31.69 6.52 -37.29
N ALA A 47 30.46 6.29 -37.74
CA ALA A 47 29.24 6.77 -37.13
C ALA A 47 29.33 6.72 -35.60
N LEU A 48 28.90 7.81 -34.97
CA LEU A 48 28.50 7.81 -33.58
C LEU A 48 27.50 6.66 -33.39
N ALA A 49 27.98 5.53 -32.90
CA ALA A 49 27.16 4.53 -32.24
C ALA A 49 26.72 5.15 -30.92
N ALA A 50 25.80 6.11 -31.04
CA ALA A 50 24.98 6.57 -29.94
C ALA A 50 24.26 5.35 -29.39
N ASP A 51 24.48 5.09 -28.10
CA ASP A 51 23.53 4.51 -27.17
C ASP A 51 22.41 3.71 -27.83
N ASN A 52 22.63 2.40 -27.99
CA ASN A 52 21.56 1.43 -28.14
C ASN A 52 20.75 1.40 -26.83
N ALA A 53 19.96 2.46 -26.62
CA ALA A 53 18.84 2.44 -25.70
C ALA A 53 17.93 1.30 -26.16
N PHE A 54 17.74 0.33 -25.29
CA PHE A 54 16.88 -0.84 -25.48
C PHE A 54 15.49 -0.41 -25.97
N GLN A 55 15.28 -0.40 -27.29
CA GLN A 55 13.96 -0.35 -27.89
C GLN A 55 13.51 -1.80 -28.07
N PRO A 56 12.56 -2.30 -27.25
CA PRO A 56 12.04 -3.64 -27.48
C PRO A 56 11.43 -3.66 -28.89
N THR A 57 11.84 -4.64 -29.70
CA THR A 57 11.19 -4.86 -30.99
C THR A 57 9.70 -5.13 -30.73
N LEU A 58 8.83 -4.57 -31.57
CA LEU A 58 7.38 -4.68 -31.38
C LEU A 58 6.89 -6.13 -31.12
N PRO A 59 7.42 -7.18 -31.80
CA PRO A 59 7.06 -8.56 -31.48
C PRO A 59 7.49 -9.03 -30.08
N GLY A 60 8.66 -8.59 -29.61
CA GLY A 60 9.15 -8.91 -28.27
C GLY A 60 8.33 -8.24 -27.17
N ALA A 61 7.90 -6.98 -27.40
CA ALA A 61 7.04 -6.25 -26.48
C ALA A 61 5.66 -6.90 -26.35
N GLU A 62 5.04 -7.33 -27.45
CA GLU A 62 3.75 -8.00 -27.42
C GLU A 62 3.80 -9.32 -26.63
N SER A 63 4.82 -10.15 -26.89
CA SER A 63 5.02 -11.41 -26.16
C SER A 63 5.20 -11.16 -24.65
N ALA A 64 5.97 -10.13 -24.28
CA ALA A 64 6.16 -9.75 -22.89
C ALA A 64 4.86 -9.28 -22.21
N ILE A 65 4.01 -8.53 -22.91
CA ILE A 65 2.69 -8.11 -22.40
C ILE A 65 1.78 -9.32 -22.18
N ARG A 66 1.72 -10.25 -23.13
CA ARG A 66 0.94 -11.49 -23.00
C ARG A 66 1.40 -12.32 -21.80
N ALA A 67 2.72 -12.45 -21.61
CA ALA A 67 3.29 -13.12 -20.44
C ALA A 67 2.95 -12.40 -19.13
N ALA A 68 2.96 -11.07 -19.10
CA ALA A 68 2.58 -10.31 -17.90
C ALA A 68 1.10 -10.52 -17.53
N TYR A 69 0.20 -10.53 -18.50
CA TYR A 69 -1.22 -10.82 -18.26
C TYR A 69 -1.42 -12.24 -17.75
N ALA A 70 -0.83 -13.25 -18.39
CA ALA A 70 -0.87 -14.63 -17.94
C ALA A 70 -0.34 -14.78 -16.50
N GLN A 71 0.81 -14.16 -16.21
CA GLN A 71 1.39 -14.16 -14.87
C GLN A 71 0.47 -13.51 -13.83
N ALA A 72 -0.21 -12.40 -14.16
CA ALA A 72 -1.02 -11.65 -13.21
C ALA A 72 -2.41 -12.26 -12.95
N PHE A 73 -3.01 -12.94 -13.92
CA PHE A 73 -4.43 -13.36 -13.85
C PHE A 73 -4.66 -14.88 -13.97
N THR A 74 -3.64 -15.69 -14.25
CA THR A 74 -3.79 -17.15 -14.14
C THR A 74 -3.73 -17.58 -12.69
N GLY A 75 -4.78 -18.26 -12.24
CA GLY A 75 -4.97 -18.70 -10.86
C GLY A 75 -4.09 -19.87 -10.43
N GLY A 76 -4.12 -20.18 -9.13
CA GLY A 76 -3.49 -21.37 -8.54
C GLY A 76 -1.97 -21.26 -8.33
N GLY A 77 -1.37 -20.10 -8.65
CA GLY A 77 0.05 -19.83 -8.47
C GLY A 77 0.39 -19.10 -7.16
N ASP A 78 1.68 -18.81 -7.00
CA ASP A 78 2.20 -17.95 -5.93
C ASP A 78 1.72 -16.50 -6.09
N GLN A 79 1.16 -15.92 -5.04
CA GLN A 79 0.61 -14.56 -5.06
C GLN A 79 1.69 -13.50 -5.31
N ALA A 80 2.88 -13.67 -4.73
CA ALA A 80 3.98 -12.72 -4.94
C ALA A 80 4.45 -12.75 -6.40
N HIS A 81 4.49 -13.94 -7.01
CA HIS A 81 4.74 -14.09 -8.44
C HIS A 81 3.68 -13.38 -9.28
N ALA A 82 2.39 -13.57 -9.01
CA ALA A 82 1.33 -12.88 -9.76
C ALA A 82 1.47 -11.34 -9.68
N LEU A 83 1.65 -10.83 -8.46
CA LEU A 83 1.80 -9.39 -8.21
C LEU A 83 3.09 -8.80 -8.81
N ALA A 84 4.14 -9.59 -9.04
CA ALA A 84 5.35 -9.11 -9.70
C ALA A 84 5.11 -8.67 -11.17
N ALA A 85 4.06 -9.19 -11.82
CA ALA A 85 3.62 -8.77 -13.16
C ALA A 85 2.70 -7.55 -13.17
N VAL A 86 2.33 -7.02 -12.01
CA VAL A 86 1.43 -5.87 -11.86
C VAL A 86 2.24 -4.63 -11.49
N ASP A 87 1.90 -3.51 -12.11
CA ASP A 87 2.44 -2.21 -11.71
C ASP A 87 2.03 -1.87 -10.28
N ASP A 88 3.02 -1.54 -9.45
CA ASP A 88 2.88 -1.38 -8.00
C ASP A 88 2.20 -2.59 -7.30
N GLY A 89 2.45 -3.80 -7.82
CA GLY A 89 1.81 -5.03 -7.36
C GLY A 89 2.02 -5.38 -5.88
N PRO A 90 3.22 -5.20 -5.27
CA PRO A 90 3.38 -5.46 -3.83
C PRO A 90 2.40 -4.67 -2.95
N ALA A 91 2.01 -3.46 -3.35
CA ALA A 91 1.02 -2.65 -2.64
C ALA A 91 -0.43 -3.16 -2.78
N LEU A 92 -0.66 -4.19 -3.60
CA LEU A 92 -1.97 -4.80 -3.88
C LEU A 92 -2.14 -6.18 -3.23
N ALA A 93 -1.21 -6.61 -2.38
CA ALA A 93 -1.29 -7.90 -1.69
C ALA A 93 -2.60 -8.05 -0.90
N GLY A 94 -2.99 -7.02 -0.13
CA GLY A 94 -4.26 -7.01 0.60
C GLY A 94 -5.49 -7.04 -0.32
N THR A 95 -5.40 -6.46 -1.52
CA THR A 95 -6.46 -6.52 -2.53
C THR A 95 -6.63 -7.94 -3.08
N LEU A 96 -5.53 -8.63 -3.43
CA LEU A 96 -5.60 -10.01 -3.90
C LEU A 96 -6.08 -10.95 -2.79
N ALA A 97 -5.63 -10.75 -1.55
CA ALA A 97 -6.11 -11.52 -0.40
C ALA A 97 -7.62 -11.36 -0.19
N LEU A 98 -8.14 -10.13 -0.31
CA LEU A 98 -9.58 -9.87 -0.23
C LEU A 98 -10.34 -10.51 -1.39
N ALA A 99 -9.82 -10.42 -2.62
CA ALA A 99 -10.43 -11.10 -3.77
C ALA A 99 -10.49 -12.62 -3.57
N ALA A 100 -9.42 -13.22 -3.04
CA ALA A 100 -9.36 -14.65 -2.72
C ALA A 100 -10.32 -15.04 -1.59
N GLN A 101 -10.51 -14.17 -0.60
CA GLN A 101 -11.48 -14.40 0.47
C GLN A 101 -12.92 -14.36 -0.06
N ASN A 102 -13.23 -13.41 -0.94
CA ASN A 102 -14.58 -13.24 -1.48
C ASN A 102 -14.91 -14.30 -2.55
N PHE A 103 -13.94 -14.65 -3.40
CA PHE A 103 -14.13 -15.54 -4.55
C PHE A 103 -12.94 -16.51 -4.72
N PRO A 104 -12.75 -17.47 -3.79
CA PRO A 104 -11.59 -18.37 -3.79
C PRO A 104 -11.47 -19.16 -5.09
N GLN A 105 -12.59 -19.73 -5.58
CA GLN A 105 -12.60 -20.50 -6.82
C GLN A 105 -12.17 -19.67 -8.04
N ALA A 106 -12.53 -18.39 -8.10
CA ALA A 106 -12.11 -17.51 -9.19
C ALA A 106 -10.60 -17.28 -9.15
N VAL A 107 -10.03 -16.99 -7.97
CA VAL A 107 -8.59 -16.78 -7.82
C VAL A 107 -7.78 -18.06 -8.04
N GLU A 108 -8.33 -19.23 -7.72
CA GLU A 108 -7.64 -20.52 -7.90
C GLU A 108 -7.67 -21.02 -9.35
N THR A 109 -8.74 -20.74 -10.09
CA THR A 109 -8.98 -21.38 -11.40
C THR A 109 -8.98 -20.41 -12.57
N ALA A 110 -8.77 -19.11 -12.34
CA ALA A 110 -8.77 -18.11 -13.38
C ALA A 110 -7.77 -18.45 -14.50
N GLN A 111 -8.18 -18.21 -15.73
CA GLN A 111 -7.38 -18.26 -16.93
C GLN A 111 -7.59 -16.98 -17.71
N VAL A 112 -6.54 -16.47 -18.32
CA VAL A 112 -6.61 -15.27 -19.15
C VAL A 112 -6.13 -15.56 -20.56
N THR A 113 -6.85 -15.05 -21.55
CA THR A 113 -6.43 -15.00 -22.94
C THR A 113 -6.30 -13.55 -23.36
N VAL A 114 -5.29 -13.24 -24.18
CA VAL A 114 -5.10 -11.90 -24.75
C VAL A 114 -5.43 -11.99 -26.23
N SER A 115 -6.43 -11.27 -26.68
CA SER A 115 -6.90 -11.29 -28.07
C SER A 115 -6.18 -10.24 -28.93
N ASN A 116 -5.86 -9.07 -28.37
CA ASN A 116 -5.16 -8.01 -29.09
C ASN A 116 -4.26 -7.16 -28.17
N VAL A 117 -3.14 -6.67 -28.73
CA VAL A 117 -2.29 -5.67 -28.11
C VAL A 117 -2.08 -4.52 -29.10
N THR A 118 -2.39 -3.30 -28.68
CA THR A 118 -2.20 -2.08 -29.49
C THR A 118 -1.34 -1.09 -28.71
N PHE A 119 -0.16 -0.74 -29.23
CA PHE A 119 0.73 0.21 -28.59
C PHE A 119 0.24 1.65 -28.78
N ASN A 120 0.00 2.37 -27.68
CA ASN A 120 -0.29 3.80 -27.73
C ASN A 120 1.01 4.62 -27.83
N ASN A 121 2.06 4.18 -27.13
CA ASN A 121 3.40 4.74 -27.16
C ASN A 121 4.41 3.71 -26.65
N LEU A 122 5.69 4.09 -26.55
CA LEU A 122 6.78 3.19 -26.12
C LEU A 122 6.59 2.59 -24.71
N PHE A 123 5.77 3.21 -23.87
CA PHE A 123 5.61 2.84 -22.46
C PHE A 123 4.20 2.34 -22.12
N ASN A 124 3.25 2.38 -23.07
CA ASN A 124 1.85 2.08 -22.82
C ASN A 124 1.23 1.34 -24.00
N ALA A 125 0.48 0.28 -23.71
CA ALA A 125 -0.32 -0.46 -24.68
C ALA A 125 -1.75 -0.66 -24.16
N LYS A 126 -2.72 -0.63 -25.06
CA LYS A 126 -4.06 -1.18 -24.82
C LYS A 126 -4.04 -2.67 -25.07
N VAL A 127 -4.75 -3.42 -24.24
CA VAL A 127 -4.82 -4.87 -24.30
C VAL A 127 -6.28 -5.27 -24.25
N ARG A 128 -6.70 -6.09 -25.21
CA ARG A 128 -7.98 -6.78 -25.15
C ARG A 128 -7.77 -8.19 -24.64
N PHE A 129 -8.50 -8.57 -23.61
CA PHE A 129 -8.32 -9.82 -22.90
C PHE A 129 -9.64 -10.39 -22.40
N HIS A 130 -9.64 -11.69 -22.13
CA HIS A 130 -10.79 -12.41 -21.61
C HIS A 130 -10.34 -13.25 -20.42
N ILE A 131 -11.06 -13.15 -19.30
CA ILE A 131 -10.82 -13.96 -18.10
C ILE A 131 -11.97 -14.94 -17.94
N THR A 132 -11.63 -16.22 -17.80
CA THR A 132 -12.57 -17.30 -17.45
C THR A 132 -12.12 -17.96 -16.16
N TYR A 133 -13.03 -18.58 -15.43
CA TYR A 133 -12.75 -19.36 -14.23
C TYR A 133 -13.80 -20.47 -14.09
N GLN A 134 -13.47 -21.52 -13.35
CA GLN A 134 -14.34 -22.69 -13.24
C GLN A 134 -15.67 -22.31 -12.56
N GLY A 135 -16.80 -22.74 -13.13
CA GLY A 135 -18.14 -22.50 -12.57
C GLY A 135 -18.60 -21.04 -12.57
N GLY A 136 -17.82 -20.15 -13.21
CA GLY A 136 -18.04 -18.72 -13.22
C GLY A 136 -18.97 -18.20 -14.32
N ALA A 137 -19.41 -16.95 -14.14
CA ALA A 137 -20.02 -16.20 -15.22
C ALA A 137 -18.95 -15.81 -16.25
N ASP A 138 -19.30 -15.92 -17.53
CA ASP A 138 -18.46 -15.39 -18.59
C ASP A 138 -18.69 -13.88 -18.72
N PHE A 139 -17.64 -13.10 -18.46
CA PHE A 139 -17.67 -11.66 -18.59
C PHE A 139 -17.40 -11.19 -20.03
N GLY A 140 -16.98 -12.08 -20.93
CA GLY A 140 -16.58 -11.79 -22.30
C GLY A 140 -15.27 -10.99 -22.37
N GLU A 141 -14.98 -10.46 -23.56
CA GLU A 141 -13.80 -9.62 -23.78
C GLU A 141 -13.87 -8.33 -22.98
N ARG A 142 -12.69 -7.91 -22.52
CA ARG A 142 -12.45 -6.75 -21.67
C ARG A 142 -11.26 -5.97 -22.21
N ASP A 143 -11.33 -4.66 -22.04
CA ASP A 143 -10.22 -3.78 -22.37
C ASP A 143 -9.43 -3.46 -21.10
N GLY A 144 -8.11 -3.39 -21.25
CA GLY A 144 -7.16 -3.02 -20.21
C GLY A 144 -5.93 -2.37 -20.79
N THR A 145 -4.93 -2.14 -19.94
CA THR A 145 -3.68 -1.50 -20.31
C THR A 145 -2.47 -2.20 -19.71
N ALA A 146 -1.39 -2.21 -20.50
CA ALA A 146 -0.06 -2.61 -20.05
C ALA A 146 0.85 -1.39 -20.01
N VAL A 147 1.76 -1.38 -19.03
CA VAL A 147 2.74 -0.30 -18.84
C VAL A 147 4.17 -0.88 -18.81
N PHE A 148 5.12 -0.16 -19.39
CA PHE A 148 6.54 -0.50 -19.32
C PHE A 148 7.20 0.27 -18.18
N VAL A 149 7.47 -0.42 -17.07
CA VAL A 149 8.03 0.17 -15.85
C VAL A 149 9.15 -0.72 -15.32
N ASN A 150 10.23 -0.10 -14.82
CA ASN A 150 11.41 -0.83 -14.33
C ASN A 150 11.94 -1.87 -15.34
N LEU A 151 12.02 -1.46 -16.62
CA LEU A 151 12.49 -2.28 -17.74
C LEU A 151 11.67 -3.56 -18.01
N LYS A 152 10.43 -3.65 -17.51
CA LYS A 152 9.54 -4.79 -17.71
C LYS A 152 8.12 -4.32 -18.09
N TRP A 153 7.50 -5.02 -19.05
CA TRP A 153 6.07 -4.86 -19.30
C TRP A 153 5.25 -5.49 -18.17
N LYS A 154 4.26 -4.75 -17.68
CA LYS A 154 3.39 -5.14 -16.58
C LYS A 154 1.94 -4.82 -16.91
N VAL A 155 1.02 -5.53 -16.28
CA VAL A 155 -0.40 -5.13 -16.23
C VAL A 155 -0.47 -3.81 -15.47
N SER A 156 -1.19 -2.83 -15.98
CA SER A 156 -1.37 -1.57 -15.26
C SER A 156 -2.13 -1.80 -13.95
N ARG A 157 -1.81 -1.00 -12.93
CA ARG A 157 -2.52 -1.04 -11.65
C ARG A 157 -4.02 -0.87 -11.84
N GLU A 158 -4.43 0.07 -12.71
CA GLU A 158 -5.84 0.35 -12.99
C GLU A 158 -6.56 -0.90 -13.53
N THR A 159 -5.98 -1.57 -14.54
CA THR A 159 -6.56 -2.79 -15.10
C THR A 159 -6.68 -3.88 -14.05
N TYR A 160 -5.63 -4.09 -13.27
CA TYR A 160 -5.65 -5.09 -12.20
C TYR A 160 -6.72 -4.77 -11.15
N CYS A 161 -6.83 -3.50 -10.73
CA CYS A 161 -7.83 -3.04 -9.78
C CYS A 161 -9.26 -3.19 -10.31
N THR A 162 -9.50 -2.93 -11.60
CA THR A 162 -10.81 -3.18 -12.22
C THR A 162 -11.18 -4.65 -12.14
N VAL A 163 -10.26 -5.56 -12.49
CA VAL A 163 -10.50 -7.02 -12.44
C VAL A 163 -10.76 -7.48 -11.00
N MET A 164 -9.91 -7.07 -10.04
CA MET A 164 -10.10 -7.41 -8.62
C MET A 164 -11.40 -6.83 -8.05
N GLY A 165 -11.87 -5.69 -8.57
CA GLY A 165 -13.15 -5.09 -8.23
C GLY A 165 -14.35 -5.98 -8.59
N TRP A 166 -14.25 -6.83 -9.61
CA TRP A 166 -15.30 -7.82 -9.92
C TRP A 166 -15.45 -8.87 -8.81
N ALA A 167 -14.38 -9.13 -8.06
CA ALA A 167 -14.36 -9.96 -6.86
C ALA A 167 -14.68 -9.17 -5.57
N GLY A 168 -15.20 -7.94 -5.69
CA GLY A 168 -15.53 -7.08 -4.55
C GLY A 168 -14.30 -6.55 -3.79
N ALA A 169 -13.10 -6.64 -4.35
CA ALA A 169 -11.89 -6.15 -3.70
C ALA A 169 -11.60 -4.69 -4.08
N THR A 170 -11.54 -3.82 -3.08
CA THR A 170 -11.12 -2.42 -3.27
C THR A 170 -9.60 -2.31 -3.30
N CYS A 171 -9.05 -1.64 -4.31
CA CYS A 171 -7.64 -1.28 -4.32
C CYS A 171 -7.33 -0.08 -3.43
N PRO A 172 -6.21 -0.09 -2.69
CA PRO A 172 -5.73 1.12 -2.05
C PRO A 172 -5.30 2.15 -3.10
N PRO A 173 -5.34 3.45 -2.77
CA PRO A 173 -4.69 4.48 -3.59
C PRO A 173 -3.18 4.19 -3.71
N ARG A 174 -2.51 4.86 -4.64
CA ARG A 174 -1.05 4.83 -4.67
C ARG A 174 -0.50 5.53 -3.44
N ALA A 175 0.57 4.98 -2.87
CA ALA A 175 1.28 5.64 -1.80
C ALA A 175 1.86 6.97 -2.28
N GLY A 176 1.73 8.01 -1.47
CA GLY A 176 2.41 9.28 -1.65
C GLY A 176 3.62 9.42 -0.72
N LEU A 177 4.00 10.67 -0.43
CA LEU A 177 5.08 10.94 0.50
C LEU A 177 4.65 10.51 1.92
N PRO A 178 5.37 9.57 2.56
CA PRO A 178 4.99 9.14 3.90
C PRO A 178 5.40 10.18 4.96
N PRO A 179 4.83 10.12 6.18
CA PRO A 179 5.27 10.95 7.30
C PRO A 179 6.71 10.60 7.71
N LEU A 180 7.34 11.50 8.49
CA LEU A 180 8.74 11.35 8.93
C LEU A 180 9.02 10.02 9.66
N ASN A 181 8.03 9.51 10.42
CA ASN A 181 8.10 8.20 11.07
C ASN A 181 6.87 7.36 10.70
N PRO A 182 6.93 6.62 9.57
CA PRO A 182 5.80 5.84 9.07
C PRO A 182 5.35 4.74 10.05
N ALA A 183 6.29 4.09 10.76
CA ALA A 183 5.95 3.03 11.71
C ALA A 183 5.20 3.57 12.93
N ALA A 184 5.64 4.70 13.50
CA ALA A 184 4.92 5.35 14.59
C ALA A 184 3.54 5.86 14.13
N ALA A 185 3.47 6.44 12.93
CA ALA A 185 2.21 6.89 12.34
C ALA A 185 1.22 5.72 12.14
N GLN A 186 1.69 4.58 11.61
CA GLN A 186 0.86 3.39 11.48
C GLN A 186 0.30 2.94 12.83
N ASN A 187 1.14 2.85 13.87
CA ASN A 187 0.68 2.46 15.21
C ASN A 187 -0.35 3.45 15.78
N ALA A 188 -0.13 4.75 15.59
CA ALA A 188 -1.08 5.77 16.02
C ALA A 188 -2.43 5.65 15.28
N ILE A 189 -2.42 5.36 13.97
CA ILE A 189 -3.63 5.10 13.19
C ILE A 189 -4.37 3.87 13.71
N ARG A 190 -3.67 2.75 13.95
CA ARG A 190 -4.30 1.54 14.51
C ARG A 190 -4.97 1.83 15.85
N GLN A 191 -4.30 2.59 16.71
CA GLN A 191 -4.83 2.99 18.00
C GLN A 191 -6.06 3.89 17.86
N ALA A 192 -6.04 4.88 16.96
CA ALA A 192 -7.17 5.76 16.72
C ALA A 192 -8.41 4.97 16.24
N TYR A 193 -8.24 4.04 15.29
CA TYR A 193 -9.32 3.16 14.86
C TYR A 193 -9.84 2.30 16.02
N ALA A 194 -8.95 1.68 16.80
CA ALA A 194 -9.32 0.88 17.96
C ALA A 194 -10.14 1.67 18.98
N GLN A 195 -9.73 2.90 19.31
CA GLN A 195 -10.45 3.80 20.21
C GLN A 195 -11.80 4.23 19.64
N ALA A 196 -11.90 4.49 18.33
CA ALA A 196 -13.11 4.98 17.71
C ALA A 196 -14.20 3.90 17.52
N PHE A 197 -13.81 2.63 17.32
CA PHE A 197 -14.75 1.57 16.89
C PHE A 197 -14.82 0.35 17.80
N THR A 198 -14.00 0.24 18.85
CA THR A 198 -14.12 -0.85 19.83
C THR A 198 -15.18 -0.49 20.88
N GLY A 199 -16.07 -1.42 21.18
CA GLY A 199 -17.11 -1.26 22.18
C GLY A 199 -16.57 -1.16 23.61
N GLY A 200 -17.40 -0.60 24.50
CA GLY A 200 -17.05 -0.45 25.93
C GLY A 200 -16.03 0.65 26.24
N GLN A 201 -15.61 1.43 25.24
CA GLN A 201 -14.76 2.60 25.45
C GLN A 201 -15.53 3.75 26.11
N ASP A 202 -14.81 4.55 26.89
CA ASP A 202 -15.34 5.82 27.38
C ASP A 202 -15.71 6.74 26.20
N PRO A 203 -16.91 7.36 26.17
CA PRO A 203 -17.30 8.22 25.05
C PRO A 203 -16.32 9.36 24.75
N ALA A 204 -15.65 9.93 25.75
CA ALA A 204 -14.65 10.97 25.50
C ALA A 204 -13.41 10.41 24.78
N VAL A 205 -13.02 9.17 25.05
CA VAL A 205 -11.93 8.47 24.34
C VAL A 205 -12.33 8.24 22.87
N VAL A 206 -13.56 7.77 22.63
CA VAL A 206 -14.08 7.56 21.28
C VAL A 206 -14.06 8.87 20.49
N LEU A 207 -14.62 9.95 21.05
CA LEU A 207 -14.73 11.24 20.39
C LEU A 207 -13.35 11.91 20.20
N ALA A 208 -12.38 11.71 21.08
CA ALA A 208 -11.03 12.23 20.91
C ALA A 208 -10.27 11.56 19.76
N ALA A 209 -10.60 10.31 19.44
CA ALA A 209 -9.98 9.55 18.34
C ALA A 209 -10.53 9.91 16.95
N ILE A 210 -11.53 10.80 16.87
CA ILE A 210 -12.20 11.18 15.63
C ILE A 210 -11.93 12.66 15.33
N GLU A 211 -11.64 12.95 14.06
CA GLU A 211 -11.52 14.32 13.57
C GLU A 211 -12.80 15.12 13.86
N GLY A 212 -12.67 16.22 14.61
CA GLY A 212 -13.82 17.04 15.02
C GLY A 212 -14.83 16.29 15.91
N GLY A 213 -14.40 15.23 16.61
CA GLY A 213 -15.30 14.32 17.31
C GLY A 213 -16.14 14.94 18.42
N GLN A 214 -15.74 16.09 19.00
CA GLN A 214 -16.58 16.81 19.96
C GLN A 214 -17.97 17.16 19.40
N GLY A 215 -18.07 17.45 18.10
CA GLY A 215 -19.33 17.69 17.41
C GLY A 215 -20.13 16.43 17.05
N LEU A 216 -19.69 15.23 17.45
CA LEU A 216 -20.29 13.94 17.12
C LEU A 216 -20.87 13.21 18.33
N ALA A 217 -20.91 13.83 19.51
CA ALA A 217 -21.46 13.21 20.71
C ALA A 217 -22.91 12.72 20.52
N GLY A 218 -23.75 13.51 19.85
CA GLY A 218 -25.12 13.13 19.51
C GLY A 218 -25.19 11.95 18.52
N THR A 219 -24.30 11.92 17.53
CA THR A 219 -24.19 10.81 16.57
C THR A 219 -23.80 9.50 17.27
N LEU A 220 -22.80 9.54 18.15
CA LEU A 220 -22.37 8.38 18.94
C LEU A 220 -23.50 7.87 19.84
N ALA A 221 -24.18 8.77 20.54
CA ALA A 221 -25.32 8.41 21.41
C ALA A 221 -26.46 7.78 20.61
N GLN A 222 -26.79 8.34 19.44
CA GLN A 222 -27.83 7.80 18.56
C GLN A 222 -27.46 6.39 18.04
N ALA A 223 -26.21 6.18 17.62
CA ALA A 223 -25.74 4.87 17.18
C ALA A 223 -25.85 3.82 18.30
N ALA A 224 -25.43 4.17 19.52
CA ALA A 224 -25.53 3.31 20.68
C ALA A 224 -26.99 3.03 21.09
N GLN A 225 -27.89 4.00 20.92
CA GLN A 225 -29.32 3.81 21.18
C GLN A 225 -29.99 2.90 20.15
N ASN A 226 -29.65 3.06 18.87
CA ASN A 226 -30.24 2.30 17.78
C ASN A 226 -29.76 0.84 17.78
N TYR A 227 -28.48 0.61 18.09
CA TYR A 227 -27.84 -0.71 18.02
C TYR A 227 -26.89 -0.96 19.21
N PRO A 228 -27.42 -1.07 20.44
CA PRO A 228 -26.61 -1.18 21.66
C PRO A 228 -25.69 -2.40 21.65
N ASP A 229 -26.18 -3.56 21.20
CA ASP A 229 -25.40 -4.80 21.19
C ASP A 229 -24.22 -4.75 20.20
N ILE A 230 -24.42 -4.14 19.02
CA ILE A 230 -23.36 -3.98 18.02
C ILE A 230 -22.29 -3.03 18.57
N VAL A 231 -22.69 -1.87 19.10
CA VAL A 231 -21.76 -0.86 19.63
C VAL A 231 -21.02 -1.40 20.86
N ALA A 232 -21.67 -2.18 21.73
CA ALA A 232 -21.03 -2.72 22.93
C ALA A 232 -20.06 -3.88 22.64
N SER A 233 -20.33 -4.67 21.59
CA SER A 233 -19.53 -5.86 21.26
C SER A 233 -18.52 -5.66 20.13
N SER A 234 -18.47 -4.47 19.53
CA SER A 234 -17.61 -4.22 18.38
C SER A 234 -16.13 -4.29 18.74
N THR A 235 -15.35 -4.84 17.83
CA THR A 235 -13.88 -4.82 17.82
C THR A 235 -13.45 -4.45 16.41
N VAL A 236 -12.31 -3.78 16.26
CA VAL A 236 -11.80 -3.40 14.94
C VAL A 236 -10.40 -3.90 14.73
N THR A 237 -10.14 -4.38 13.51
CA THR A 237 -8.81 -4.70 13.02
C THR A 237 -8.51 -3.85 11.79
N THR A 238 -7.24 -3.46 11.63
CA THR A 238 -6.76 -2.70 10.47
C THR A 238 -5.68 -3.52 9.78
N SER A 239 -5.76 -3.71 8.47
CA SER A 239 -4.83 -4.53 7.70
C SER A 239 -3.90 -3.71 6.81
N ASP A 240 -4.48 -2.88 5.93
CA ASP A 240 -3.74 -2.05 4.98
C ASP A 240 -3.76 -0.59 5.43
N ILE A 241 -2.57 0.01 5.61
CA ILE A 241 -2.42 1.45 5.87
C ILE A 241 -1.50 2.02 4.78
N VAL A 242 -2.06 2.90 3.95
CA VAL A 242 -1.34 3.55 2.85
C VAL A 242 -1.34 5.05 3.05
N PHE A 243 -0.17 5.62 3.30
CA PHE A 243 -0.01 7.08 3.37
C PHE A 243 -0.15 7.68 1.98
N THR A 244 -1.14 8.56 1.80
CA THR A 244 -1.32 9.31 0.55
C THR A 244 -0.53 10.61 0.55
N ASP A 245 -0.24 11.14 1.73
CA ASP A 245 0.67 12.25 1.99
C ASP A 245 1.07 12.23 3.50
N PRO A 246 1.92 13.16 3.98
CA PRO A 246 2.38 13.13 5.38
C PRO A 246 1.28 13.29 6.44
N TRP A 247 0.08 13.73 6.07
CA TRP A 247 -1.03 14.04 6.98
C TRP A 247 -2.27 13.19 6.76
N HIS A 248 -2.32 12.40 5.68
CA HIS A 248 -3.46 11.55 5.34
C HIS A 248 -3.03 10.11 5.05
N ALA A 249 -3.86 9.17 5.49
CA ALA A 249 -3.71 7.76 5.15
C ALA A 249 -5.04 7.17 4.74
N TRP A 250 -5.00 6.29 3.75
CA TRP A 250 -6.08 5.36 3.46
C TRP A 250 -5.91 4.11 4.32
N VAL A 251 -7.02 3.57 4.82
CA VAL A 251 -7.03 2.46 5.77
C VAL A 251 -8.07 1.42 5.36
N ARG A 252 -7.67 0.15 5.23
CA ARG A 252 -8.60 -0.98 5.24
C ARG A 252 -8.81 -1.46 6.66
N TYR A 253 -10.06 -1.63 7.05
CA TYR A 253 -10.42 -2.08 8.37
C TYR A 253 -11.60 -3.05 8.34
N HIS A 254 -11.71 -3.86 9.37
CA HIS A 254 -12.82 -4.77 9.59
C HIS A 254 -13.34 -4.60 11.02
N ILE A 255 -14.63 -4.31 11.14
CA ILE A 255 -15.31 -4.23 12.43
C ILE A 255 -16.06 -5.55 12.63
N SER A 256 -15.71 -6.30 13.66
CA SER A 256 -16.42 -7.52 14.08
C SER A 256 -17.27 -7.23 15.30
N TYR A 257 -18.47 -7.81 15.38
CA TYR A 257 -19.39 -7.67 16.50
C TYR A 257 -20.18 -8.96 16.69
N GLN A 258 -20.95 -9.08 17.76
CA GLN A 258 -21.79 -10.26 17.96
C GLN A 258 -22.82 -10.40 16.82
N GLY A 259 -22.75 -11.52 16.11
CA GLY A 259 -23.65 -11.81 14.98
C GLY A 259 -23.10 -11.42 13.61
N GLY A 260 -21.90 -10.84 13.50
CA GLY A 260 -21.29 -10.60 12.18
C GLY A 260 -20.08 -9.68 12.17
N GLY A 261 -19.85 -9.09 11.01
CA GLY A 261 -18.81 -8.10 10.82
C GLY A 261 -18.93 -7.39 9.48
N LEU A 262 -18.23 -6.27 9.37
CA LEU A 262 -18.20 -5.42 8.20
C LEU A 262 -16.75 -5.10 7.85
N GLY A 263 -16.31 -5.53 6.67
CA GLY A 263 -15.08 -5.04 6.05
C GLY A 263 -15.37 -3.74 5.29
N SER A 264 -14.53 -2.73 5.47
CA SER A 264 -14.64 -1.46 4.76
C SER A 264 -13.27 -0.79 4.59
N THR A 265 -13.30 0.38 3.96
CA THR A 265 -12.15 1.23 3.73
C THR A 265 -12.49 2.64 4.17
N GLY A 266 -11.51 3.37 4.68
CA GLY A 266 -11.68 4.73 5.15
C GLY A 266 -10.37 5.49 5.14
N THR A 267 -10.34 6.61 5.85
CA THR A 267 -9.15 7.46 5.96
C THR A 267 -8.84 7.85 7.39
N ALA A 268 -7.56 8.02 7.66
CA ALA A 268 -7.03 8.65 8.86
C ALA A 268 -6.40 9.99 8.49
N VAL A 269 -6.47 10.94 9.40
CA VAL A 269 -5.90 12.28 9.24
C VAL A 269 -5.11 12.70 10.47
N ILE A 270 -4.11 13.55 10.31
CA ILE A 270 -3.50 14.26 11.43
C ILE A 270 -4.36 15.47 11.77
N SER A 271 -4.85 15.52 13.00
CA SER A 271 -5.59 16.65 13.57
C SER A 271 -5.09 16.89 14.99
N ASP A 272 -4.75 18.15 15.32
CA ASP A 272 -4.16 18.56 16.60
C ASP A 272 -2.89 17.78 16.97
N GLY A 273 -2.08 17.41 15.96
CA GLY A 273 -0.85 16.65 16.16
C GLY A 273 -1.04 15.15 16.41
N HIS A 274 -2.28 14.64 16.36
CA HIS A 274 -2.59 13.23 16.55
C HIS A 274 -3.23 12.63 15.30
N TRP A 275 -2.91 11.38 15.00
CA TRP A 275 -3.66 10.62 14.01
C TRP A 275 -5.04 10.30 14.57
N LYS A 276 -6.07 10.59 13.78
CA LYS A 276 -7.48 10.36 14.11
C LYS A 276 -8.18 9.67 12.93
N VAL A 277 -9.29 8.99 13.21
CA VAL A 277 -10.23 8.56 12.17
C VAL A 277 -10.85 9.80 11.55
N SER A 278 -10.88 9.88 10.21
CA SER A 278 -11.51 11.04 9.55
C SER A 278 -13.00 11.10 9.88
N ARG A 279 -13.54 12.32 9.94
CA ARG A 279 -14.97 12.53 10.21
C ARG A 279 -15.83 11.77 9.20
N ALA A 280 -15.45 11.83 7.93
CA ALA A 280 -16.15 11.13 6.84
C ALA A 280 -16.21 9.61 7.06
N THR A 281 -15.10 9.00 7.47
CA THR A 281 -15.05 7.55 7.75
C THR A 281 -15.96 7.18 8.91
N TYR A 282 -15.86 7.91 10.01
CA TYR A 282 -16.69 7.63 11.19
C TYR A 282 -18.18 7.79 10.86
N CYS A 283 -18.54 8.87 10.17
CA CYS A 283 -19.92 9.13 9.76
C CYS A 283 -20.48 8.07 8.83
N SER A 284 -19.67 7.56 7.89
CA SER A 284 -20.09 6.46 7.01
C SER A 284 -20.42 5.19 7.78
N VAL A 285 -19.70 4.89 8.88
CA VAL A 285 -20.02 3.74 9.74
C VAL A 285 -21.24 4.04 10.59
N ALA A 286 -21.31 5.21 11.20
CA ALA A 286 -22.43 5.61 12.06
C ALA A 286 -23.76 5.64 11.29
N SER A 287 -23.77 6.01 10.01
CA SER A 287 -24.98 5.98 9.19
C SER A 287 -25.54 4.57 8.96
N LEU A 288 -24.67 3.55 8.94
CA LEU A 288 -25.12 2.15 8.87
C LEU A 288 -25.85 1.72 10.16
N LEU A 289 -25.57 2.41 11.26
CA LEU A 289 -26.24 2.25 12.56
C LEU A 289 -27.41 3.24 12.71
N GLY A 290 -27.90 3.84 11.62
CA GLY A 290 -29.02 4.76 11.62
C GLY A 290 -28.77 6.09 12.34
N ALA A 291 -27.51 6.44 12.61
CA ALA A 291 -27.16 7.70 13.23
C ALA A 291 -26.97 8.81 12.19
N VAL A 292 -27.36 10.04 12.55
CA VAL A 292 -27.20 11.22 11.70
C VAL A 292 -25.91 11.94 12.07
N CYS A 293 -25.08 12.19 11.07
CA CYS A 293 -23.92 13.06 11.23
C CYS A 293 -24.29 14.51 10.90
N PRO A 294 -23.98 15.47 11.80
CA PRO A 294 -24.16 16.88 11.47
C PRO A 294 -23.19 17.30 10.36
N ALA A 295 -23.57 18.34 9.62
CA ALA A 295 -22.67 18.99 8.66
C ALA A 295 -21.35 19.41 9.35
N PRO A 296 -20.23 19.39 8.63
CA PRO A 296 -18.93 19.81 9.15
C PRO A 296 -18.89 21.29 9.51
#